data_AF-A0A934LNV2-F1
#
_entry.id   AF-A0A934LNV2-F1
#
_cell.length_a   1.000
_cell.length_b   1.000
_cell.length_c   1.000
_cell.angle_alpha   90.00
_cell.angle_beta   90.00
_cell.angle_gamma   90.00
#
_symmetry.space_group_name_H-M   'P 1'
#
loop_
_entity.id
_entity.type
_entity.pdbx_description
1 polymer ?
#
loop_
_entity_poly.entity_id
_entity_poly.type
_entity_poly.pdbx_seq_one_letter_code
_entity_poly.pdbx_strand_id
1 'polypeptide(L)'
;MPPRKKSSPLQELLTSEAQDAKLLAALLVSPADQVIASYVIGGLDKATAETPLVTTQRIFSHAESRAQLAQLQESVFYDLDGRRLICRTLMLPSLDATTPHLLIVMTTAEQTYRRSVNKLIRAIENATGSF
;
A
#
# COMPACT_ATOMS: atom_id res chain seq x y z
N MET A 1 -24.61 -20.30 3.63
CA MET A 1 -23.24 -19.74 3.74
C MET A 1 -22.97 -18.94 2.49
N PRO A 2 -22.66 -17.63 2.57
CA PRO A 2 -22.13 -16.93 1.41
C PRO A 2 -20.79 -17.58 1.01
N PRO A 3 -20.47 -17.68 -0.29
CA PRO A 3 -19.21 -18.25 -0.74
C PRO A 3 -18.07 -17.47 -0.12
N ARG A 4 -17.11 -18.15 0.52
CA ARG A 4 -15.84 -17.55 0.95
C ARG A 4 -15.20 -16.97 -0.30
N LYS A 5 -15.18 -15.62 -0.42
CA LYS A 5 -14.36 -14.94 -1.44
C LYS A 5 -12.94 -15.45 -1.26
N LYS A 6 -12.44 -16.20 -2.24
CA LYS A 6 -11.01 -16.55 -2.28
C LYS A 6 -10.23 -15.25 -2.31
N SER A 7 -9.28 -15.09 -1.40
CA SER A 7 -8.33 -13.99 -1.42
C SER A 7 -7.63 -13.94 -2.78
N SER A 8 -7.41 -12.74 -3.32
CA SER A 8 -6.63 -12.60 -4.55
C SER A 8 -5.17 -13.00 -4.28
N PRO A 9 -4.42 -13.53 -5.27
CA PRO A 9 -3.01 -13.83 -5.09
C PRO A 9 -2.19 -12.62 -4.60
N LEU A 10 -2.52 -11.41 -5.06
CA LEU A 10 -1.90 -10.16 -4.59
C LEU A 10 -2.25 -9.85 -3.13
N GLN A 11 -3.47 -10.15 -2.68
CA GLN A 11 -3.86 -10.00 -1.29
C GLN A 11 -3.05 -10.93 -0.37
N GLU A 12 -2.85 -12.18 -0.77
CA GLU A 12 -2.05 -13.16 -0.02
C GLU A 12 -0.58 -12.76 0.04
N LEU A 13 -0.01 -12.39 -1.11
CA LEU A 13 1.37 -11.91 -1.21
C LEU A 13 1.62 -10.67 -0.34
N LEU A 14 0.78 -9.65 -0.48
CA LEU A 14 0.89 -8.41 0.30
C LEU A 14 0.76 -8.70 1.80
N THR A 15 -0.14 -9.59 2.20
CA THR A 15 -0.30 -10.00 3.60
C THR A 15 0.97 -10.69 4.12
N SER A 16 1.49 -11.67 3.39
CA SER A 16 2.69 -12.42 3.79
C SER A 16 3.91 -11.50 3.93
N GLU A 17 4.18 -10.69 2.90
CA GLU A 17 5.34 -9.80 2.88
C GLU A 17 5.22 -8.69 3.94
N ALA A 18 4.01 -8.18 4.19
CA ALA A 18 3.80 -7.18 5.24
C ALA A 18 3.96 -7.74 6.65
N GLN A 19 3.53 -9.00 6.88
CA GLN A 19 3.75 -9.71 8.14
C GLN A 19 5.23 -10.00 8.39
N ASP A 20 5.94 -10.52 7.38
CA ASP A 20 7.40 -10.75 7.44
C ASP A 20 8.16 -9.46 7.75
N ALA A 21 7.70 -8.37 7.14
CA ALA A 21 8.23 -7.03 7.35
C ALA A 21 7.76 -6.38 8.66
N LYS A 22 6.89 -7.01 9.47
CA LYS A 22 6.31 -6.43 10.70
C LYS A 22 5.67 -5.06 10.49
N LEU A 23 5.05 -4.83 9.35
CA LEU A 23 4.33 -3.59 9.06
C LEU A 23 3.07 -3.49 9.92
N LEU A 24 2.61 -2.28 10.20
CA LEU A 24 1.34 -2.06 10.89
C LEU A 24 0.17 -2.15 9.92
N ALA A 25 0.35 -1.62 8.71
CA ALA A 25 -0.61 -1.74 7.63
C ALA A 25 0.08 -1.60 6.27
N ALA A 26 -0.54 -2.13 5.22
CA ALA A 26 -0.17 -1.92 3.83
C ALA A 26 -1.44 -1.88 2.97
N LEU A 27 -1.51 -0.98 1.99
CA LEU A 27 -2.67 -0.79 1.14
C LEU A 27 -2.20 -0.54 -0.29
N LEU A 28 -2.63 -1.38 -1.23
CA LEU A 28 -2.40 -1.21 -2.66
C LEU A 28 -3.70 -0.77 -3.33
N VAL A 29 -3.65 0.35 -4.04
CA VAL A 29 -4.81 1.02 -4.63
C VAL A 29 -4.57 1.25 -6.12
N SER A 30 -5.62 1.01 -6.91
CA SER A 30 -5.63 1.29 -8.34
C SER A 30 -5.72 2.79 -8.63
N PRO A 31 -5.41 3.21 -9.87
CA PRO A 31 -5.63 4.59 -10.31
C PRO A 31 -7.08 5.08 -10.21
N ALA A 32 -8.04 4.15 -10.16
CA ALA A 32 -9.47 4.44 -10.03
C ALA A 32 -9.93 4.47 -8.56
N ASP A 33 -9.00 4.63 -7.60
CA ASP A 33 -9.27 4.63 -6.15
C ASP A 33 -9.89 3.30 -5.65
N GLN A 34 -9.57 2.18 -6.31
CA GLN A 34 -10.05 0.86 -5.88
C GLN A 34 -8.98 0.12 -5.09
N VAL A 35 -9.34 -0.39 -3.92
CA VAL A 35 -8.45 -1.23 -3.11
C VAL A 35 -8.26 -2.58 -3.81
N ILE A 36 -7.02 -2.88 -4.18
CA ILE A 36 -6.61 -4.14 -4.81
C ILE A 36 -6.22 -5.17 -3.75
N ALA A 37 -5.46 -4.72 -2.75
CA ALA A 37 -4.99 -5.53 -1.64
C ALA A 37 -4.77 -4.67 -0.40
N SER A 38 -5.04 -5.23 0.78
CA SER A 38 -4.92 -4.52 2.06
C SER A 38 -4.48 -5.44 3.19
N TYR A 39 -3.58 -4.97 4.03
CA TYR A 39 -3.16 -5.63 5.25
C TYR A 39 -3.21 -4.64 6.41
N VAL A 40 -3.72 -5.10 7.55
CA VAL A 40 -3.72 -4.37 8.81
C VAL A 40 -3.43 -5.39 9.90
N ILE A 41 -2.46 -5.11 10.77
CA ILE A 41 -2.18 -5.97 11.93
C ILE A 41 -3.32 -5.89 12.95
N GLY A 42 -3.59 -7.01 13.64
CA GLY A 42 -4.55 -7.01 14.74
C GLY A 42 -4.09 -6.14 15.91
N GLY A 43 -5.05 -5.59 16.65
CA GLY A 43 -4.79 -4.81 17.87
C GLY A 43 -4.55 -3.30 17.65
N LEU A 44 -4.59 -2.82 16.40
CA LEU A 44 -4.66 -1.39 16.14
C LEU A 44 -6.04 -0.83 16.49
N ASP A 45 -6.07 0.39 17.02
CA ASP A 45 -7.31 1.14 17.14
C ASP A 45 -7.87 1.46 15.74
N LYS A 46 -9.19 1.70 15.69
CA LYS A 46 -9.91 1.90 14.44
C LYS A 46 -9.36 3.06 13.61
N ALA A 47 -9.06 4.19 14.25
CA ALA A 47 -8.58 5.38 13.54
C ALA A 47 -7.24 5.09 12.85
N THR A 48 -6.32 4.45 13.56
CA THR A 48 -5.01 4.04 13.03
C THR A 48 -5.13 3.03 11.89
N ALA A 49 -6.00 2.03 12.04
CA ALA A 49 -6.25 1.03 11.00
C ALA A 49 -6.78 1.66 9.70
N GLU A 50 -7.56 2.74 9.81
CA GLU A 50 -8.16 3.45 8.68
C GLU A 50 -7.23 4.49 8.05
N THR A 51 -6.13 4.89 8.71
CA THR A 51 -5.20 5.93 8.23
C THR A 51 -4.73 5.73 6.79
N PRO A 52 -4.30 4.53 6.33
CA PRO A 52 -3.92 4.33 4.94
C PRO A 52 -5.07 4.62 3.97
N LEU A 53 -6.29 4.16 4.29
CA LEU A 53 -7.47 4.35 3.45
C LEU A 53 -7.88 5.83 3.39
N VAL A 54 -7.92 6.52 4.52
CA VAL A 54 -8.25 7.95 4.59
C VAL A 54 -7.21 8.77 3.81
N THR A 55 -5.94 8.39 3.87
CA THR A 55 -4.86 9.07 3.13
C THR A 55 -5.06 8.90 1.63
N THR A 56 -5.35 7.67 1.17
CA THR A 56 -5.70 7.40 -0.23
C THR A 56 -6.87 8.28 -0.68
N GLN A 57 -7.98 8.30 0.06
CA GLN A 57 -9.16 9.08 -0.31
C GLN A 57 -8.84 10.57 -0.48
N ARG A 58 -8.01 11.13 0.41
CA ARG A 58 -7.54 12.53 0.31
C ARG A 58 -6.73 12.74 -0.97
N ILE A 59 -5.76 11.88 -1.24
CA ILE A 59 -4.91 11.96 -2.45
C ILE A 59 -5.78 11.90 -3.73
N PHE A 60 -6.72 10.96 -3.81
CA PHE A 60 -7.55 10.80 -5.00
C PHE A 60 -8.67 11.85 -5.13
N SER A 61 -9.07 12.51 -4.04
CA SER A 61 -10.06 13.60 -4.06
C SER A 61 -9.54 14.90 -4.71
N HIS A 62 -8.22 15.09 -4.78
CA HIS A 62 -7.59 16.29 -5.35
C HIS A 62 -6.94 16.01 -6.70
N ALA A 63 -7.39 16.69 -7.76
CA ALA A 63 -6.87 16.49 -9.11
C ALA A 63 -5.36 16.75 -9.23
N GLU A 64 -4.84 17.76 -8.52
CA GLU A 64 -3.41 18.09 -8.49
C GLU A 64 -2.59 16.97 -7.84
N SER A 65 -3.07 16.41 -6.72
CA SER A 65 -2.40 15.30 -6.04
C SER A 65 -2.34 14.05 -6.93
N ARG A 66 -3.41 13.76 -7.70
CA ARG A 66 -3.40 12.67 -8.68
C ARG A 66 -2.38 12.87 -9.79
N ALA A 67 -2.25 14.10 -10.31
CA ALA A 67 -1.25 14.40 -11.33
C ALA A 67 0.19 14.24 -10.80
N GLN A 68 0.41 14.53 -9.51
CA GLN A 68 1.70 14.38 -8.85
C GLN A 68 2.08 12.92 -8.56
N LEU A 69 1.12 11.98 -8.51
CA LEU A 69 1.40 10.57 -8.27
C LEU A 69 2.42 10.00 -9.27
N ALA A 70 2.31 10.35 -10.56
CA ALA A 70 3.26 9.86 -11.57
C ALA A 70 4.72 10.32 -11.34
N GLN A 71 4.93 11.37 -10.54
CA GLN A 71 6.24 11.92 -10.22
C GLN A 71 6.74 11.49 -8.83
N LEU A 72 5.89 10.82 -8.05
CA LEU A 72 6.15 10.52 -6.66
C LEU A 72 7.03 9.27 -6.49
N GLN A 73 8.32 9.46 -6.26
CA GLN A 73 9.19 8.32 -5.91
C GLN A 73 8.85 7.76 -4.52
N GLU A 74 8.82 8.62 -3.51
CA GLU A 74 8.49 8.29 -2.13
C GLU A 74 8.02 9.55 -1.38
N SER A 75 6.99 9.41 -0.54
CA SER A 75 6.62 10.40 0.46
C SER A 75 6.49 9.72 1.82
N VAL A 76 7.01 10.37 2.86
CA VAL A 76 6.97 9.86 4.23
C VAL A 76 6.32 10.91 5.12
N PHE A 77 5.22 10.52 5.77
CA PHE A 77 4.54 11.32 6.77
C PHE A 77 4.86 10.76 8.15
N TYR A 78 5.12 11.65 9.09
CA TYR A 78 5.40 11.31 10.48
C TYR A 78 4.20 11.70 11.31
N ASP A 79 3.64 10.73 12.01
CA ASP A 79 2.58 10.96 12.98
C ASP A 79 3.18 11.29 14.35
N LEU A 80 2.43 12.00 15.19
CA LEU A 80 2.82 12.36 16.56
C LEU A 80 3.02 11.13 17.44
N ASP A 81 2.30 10.04 17.15
CA ASP A 81 2.40 8.76 17.85
C ASP A 81 3.65 7.95 17.44
N GLY A 82 4.60 8.57 16.74
CA GLY A 82 5.83 7.91 16.31
C GLY A 82 5.57 6.83 15.25
N ARG A 83 4.58 7.03 14.38
CA ARG A 83 4.32 6.16 13.24
C ARG A 83 4.74 6.84 11.95
N ARG A 84 5.10 6.04 10.97
CA ARG A 84 5.46 6.50 9.64
C ARG A 84 4.48 5.96 8.63
N LEU A 85 3.96 6.84 7.80
CA LEU A 85 3.16 6.50 6.63
C LEU A 85 3.99 6.75 5.38
N ILE A 86 4.26 5.71 4.62
CA ILE A 86 5.09 5.73 3.43
C ILE A 86 4.20 5.53 2.21
N CYS A 87 4.23 6.47 1.28
CA CYS A 87 3.51 6.41 0.01
C CYS A 87 4.51 6.20 -1.14
N ARG A 88 4.24 5.22 -2.00
CA ARG A 88 5.06 4.85 -3.17
C ARG A 88 4.16 4.61 -4.36
N THR A 89 4.55 5.09 -5.53
CA THR A 89 3.83 4.74 -6.76
C THR A 89 4.51 3.61 -7.51
N LEU A 90 3.70 2.70 -8.03
CA LEU A 90 4.13 1.48 -8.72
C LEU A 90 3.53 1.43 -10.12
N MET A 91 4.35 1.04 -11.10
CA MET A 91 3.89 0.72 -12.45
C MET A 91 3.68 -0.79 -12.52
N LEU A 92 2.44 -1.26 -12.70
CA LEU A 92 2.08 -2.68 -12.63
C LEU A 92 1.51 -3.15 -13.98
N PRO A 93 2.35 -3.67 -14.89
CA PRO A 93 1.99 -3.88 -16.30
C PRO A 93 0.81 -4.81 -16.55
N SER A 94 0.61 -5.86 -15.72
CA SER A 94 -0.52 -6.78 -15.89
C SER A 94 -1.87 -6.23 -15.41
N LEU A 95 -1.89 -5.09 -14.72
CA LEU A 95 -3.10 -4.47 -14.21
C LEU A 95 -3.45 -3.22 -15.02
N ASP A 96 -2.51 -2.29 -15.12
CA ASP A 96 -2.54 -1.12 -16.01
C ASP A 96 -1.10 -0.61 -16.15
N ALA A 97 -0.54 -0.78 -17.34
CA ALA A 97 0.84 -0.41 -17.65
C ALA A 97 1.06 1.11 -17.80
N THR A 98 -0.02 1.90 -17.90
CA THR A 98 0.05 3.32 -18.26
C THR A 98 -0.17 4.26 -17.09
N THR A 99 -0.76 3.77 -16.00
CA THR A 99 -1.13 4.62 -14.87
C THR A 99 -0.55 4.09 -13.56
N PRO A 100 0.06 4.96 -12.72
CA PRO A 100 0.65 4.54 -11.46
C PRO A 100 -0.40 4.07 -10.45
N HIS A 101 -0.12 2.93 -9.83
CA HIS A 101 -0.81 2.43 -8.64
C HIS A 101 -0.20 3.04 -7.39
N LEU A 102 -0.98 3.20 -6.33
CA LEU A 102 -0.50 3.75 -5.06
C LEU A 102 -0.36 2.64 -4.02
N LEU A 103 0.85 2.47 -3.50
CA LEU A 103 1.15 1.66 -2.32
C LEU A 103 1.34 2.59 -1.11
N ILE A 104 0.52 2.39 -0.08
CA ILE A 104 0.68 3.05 1.22
C ILE A 104 1.07 2.01 2.26
N VAL A 105 2.13 2.27 3.01
CA VAL A 105 2.63 1.40 4.08
C VAL A 105 2.69 2.18 5.38
N MET A 106 2.29 1.55 6.48
CA MET A 106 2.42 2.10 7.82
C MET A 106 3.36 1.24 8.66
N THR A 107 4.26 1.90 9.40
CA THR A 107 5.29 1.27 10.24
C THR A 107 5.54 2.12 11.49
N THR A 108 6.24 1.59 12.48
CA THR A 108 6.69 2.36 13.65
C THR A 108 7.90 3.22 13.29
N ALA A 109 8.17 4.29 14.07
CA ALA A 109 9.29 5.20 13.83
C ALA A 109 10.65 4.53 14.04
N GLU A 110 10.74 3.56 14.94
CA GLU A 110 12.01 2.87 15.23
C GLU A 110 12.38 1.86 14.15
N GLN A 111 11.42 1.45 13.33
CA GLN A 111 11.64 0.43 12.32
C GLN A 111 12.33 1.00 11.07
N THR A 112 13.46 0.38 10.71
CA THR A 112 14.08 0.57 9.39
C THR A 112 13.20 -0.09 8.33
N TYR A 113 12.46 0.72 7.56
CA TYR A 113 11.43 0.20 6.63
C TYR A 113 11.93 0.03 5.19
N ARG A 114 12.91 0.83 4.73
CA ARG A 114 13.24 0.95 3.29
C ARG A 114 13.53 -0.40 2.62
N ARG A 115 14.33 -1.26 3.26
CA ARG A 115 14.67 -2.58 2.71
C ARG A 115 13.42 -3.46 2.59
N SER A 116 12.59 -3.50 3.62
CA SER A 116 11.38 -4.32 3.65
C SER A 116 10.31 -3.82 2.68
N VAL A 117 10.11 -2.50 2.61
CA VAL A 117 9.18 -1.88 1.63
C VAL A 117 9.67 -2.14 0.20
N ASN A 118 10.96 -1.98 -0.09
CA ASN A 118 11.47 -2.30 -1.43
C ASN A 118 11.37 -3.80 -1.76
N LYS A 119 11.50 -4.71 -0.77
CA LYS A 119 11.25 -6.14 -0.97
C LYS A 119 9.78 -6.41 -1.32
N LEU A 120 8.84 -5.82 -0.57
CA LEU A 120 7.41 -5.89 -0.83
C LEU A 120 7.07 -5.39 -2.23
N ILE A 121 7.61 -4.23 -2.62
CA ILE A 121 7.42 -3.64 -3.95
C ILE A 121 7.86 -4.61 -5.04
N ARG A 122 9.08 -5.14 -4.95
CA ARG A 122 9.59 -6.12 -5.93
C ARG A 122 8.75 -7.37 -5.99
N ALA A 123 8.23 -7.85 -4.84
CA ALA A 123 7.35 -9.00 -4.81
C ALA A 123 6.05 -8.72 -5.58
N ILE A 124 5.41 -7.57 -5.33
CA ILE A 124 4.20 -7.13 -6.05
C ILE A 124 4.50 -6.99 -7.55
N GLU A 125 5.57 -6.28 -7.91
CA GLU A 125 5.99 -6.08 -9.30
C GLU A 125 6.21 -7.43 -9.98
N ASN A 126 6.93 -8.38 -9.38
CA ASN A 126 7.15 -9.72 -9.95
C ASN A 126 5.85 -10.52 -10.10
N ALA A 127 4.91 -10.41 -9.16
CA ALA A 127 3.62 -11.08 -9.25
C ALA A 127 2.71 -10.48 -10.33
N THR A 128 2.92 -9.20 -10.68
CA THR A 128 2.21 -8.50 -11.76
C THR A 128 3.00 -8.39 -13.07
N GLY A 129 4.29 -8.73 -13.05
CA GLY A 129 5.21 -8.62 -14.16
C GLY A 129 5.59 -10.01 -14.63
N SER A 130 4.60 -10.79 -15.07
CA SER A 130 4.88 -12.09 -15.68
C SER A 130 5.55 -11.87 -17.04
N PHE A 131 6.82 -12.25 -17.13
CA PHE A 131 7.37 -12.86 -18.35
C PHE A 131 7.08 -14.36 -18.30
#